data_AF-A0A8J6TYK8-F1
#
_entry.id   AF-A0A8J6TYK8-F1
#
_cell.length_a   1.000
_cell.length_b   1.000
_cell.length_c   1.000
_cell.angle_alpha   90.00
_cell.angle_beta   90.00
_cell.angle_gamma   90.00
#
_symmetry.space_group_name_H-M   'P 1'
#
loop_
_entity.id
_entity.type
_entity.pdbx_description
1 polymer ?
#
loop_
_entity_poly.entity_id
_entity_poly.type
_entity_poly.pdbx_seq_one_letter_code
_entity_poly.pdbx_strand_id
1 'polypeptide(L)' 'MAFEDIKAELALLMQEMVNQPEDIRELEEQVRAKLIELRAQGLPLPADLVELERRLDADLDAEVEDDAPAAEI' A
#
# COMPACT_ATOMS: atom_id res chain seq x y z
N MET A 1 18.00 12.87 4.19
CA MET A 1 17.15 13.86 3.47
C MET A 1 15.77 13.29 3.59
N ALA A 2 14.81 13.95 4.25
CA ALA A 2 13.57 13.29 4.70
C ALA A 2 12.85 12.46 3.62
N PHE A 3 12.81 12.96 2.37
CA PHE A 3 12.19 12.24 1.25
C PHE A 3 12.96 11.00 0.77
N GLU A 4 14.30 11.06 0.73
CA GLU A 4 15.12 9.90 0.35
C GLU A 4 15.08 8.81 1.41
N ASP A 5 14.97 9.20 2.68
CA ASP A 5 14.91 8.28 3.80
C ASP A 5 13.59 7.48 3.75
N ILE A 6 12.47 8.13 3.43
CA ILE A 6 11.17 7.45 3.26
C ILE A 6 11.15 6.53 2.03
N LYS A 7 11.79 6.92 0.91
CA LYS A 7 11.91 6.04 -0.27
C LYS A 7 12.71 4.78 0.02
N ALA A 8 13.78 4.89 0.80
CA ALA A 8 14.58 3.75 1.21
C ALA A 8 13.78 2.78 2.10
N GLU A 9 12.99 3.32 3.02
CA GLU A 9 12.10 2.53 3.88
C GLU A 9 11.02 1.81 3.06
N LEU A 10 10.39 2.50 2.10
CA LEU A 10 9.40 1.89 1.22
C LEU A 10 10.00 0.76 0.34
N ALA A 11 11.23 0.94 -0.14
CA ALA A 11 11.94 -0.08 -0.91
C ALA A 11 12.23 -1.33 -0.06
N LEU A 12 12.54 -1.14 1.23
CA LEU A 12 12.73 -2.24 2.16
C LEU A 12 11.43 -3.01 2.38
N LEU A 13 10.32 -2.31 2.65
CA LEU A 13 9.00 -2.93 2.83
C LEU A 13 8.57 -3.73 1.59
N MET A 14 8.77 -3.17 0.39
CA MET A 14 8.50 -3.88 -0.88
C MET A 14 9.35 -5.13 -1.04
N GLN A 15 10.62 -5.08 -0.62
CA GLN A 15 11.49 -6.24 -0.62
C GLN A 15 11.04 -7.29 0.41
N GLU A 16 10.55 -6.87 1.57
CA GLU A 16 9.99 -7.74 2.59
C GLU A 16 8.72 -8.44 2.11
N MET A 17 7.83 -7.75 1.38
CA MET A 17 6.62 -8.34 0.80
C MET A 17 6.93 -9.50 -0.15
N VAL A 18 8.04 -9.40 -0.90
CA VAL A 18 8.50 -10.47 -1.80
C VAL A 18 9.10 -11.65 -1.04
N ASN A 19 9.81 -11.38 0.07
CA ASN A 19 10.50 -12.41 0.84
C ASN A 19 9.60 -13.11 1.88
N GLN A 20 8.58 -12.44 2.38
CA GLN A 20 7.68 -12.88 3.44
C GLN A 20 6.22 -12.73 3.01
N PRO A 21 5.72 -13.59 2.10
CA PRO A 21 4.35 -13.52 1.63
C PRO A 21 3.31 -13.84 2.72
N GLU A 22 3.70 -14.53 3.81
CA GLU A 22 2.84 -14.75 4.97
C GLU A 22 2.40 -13.46 5.67
N ASP A 23 3.23 -12.42 5.65
CA ASP A 23 2.99 -11.15 6.33
C ASP A 23 2.54 -10.04 5.36
N ILE A 24 2.14 -10.41 4.14
CA ILE A 24 1.88 -9.43 3.07
C ILE A 24 0.82 -8.40 3.48
N ARG A 25 -0.26 -8.81 4.15
CA ARG A 25 -1.32 -7.92 4.65
C ARG A 25 -0.79 -6.84 5.61
N GLU A 26 0.09 -7.20 6.53
CA GLU A 26 0.66 -6.26 7.49
C GLU A 26 1.62 -5.28 6.79
N LEU A 27 2.40 -5.79 5.83
CA LEU A 27 3.31 -4.97 5.03
C LEU A 27 2.55 -4.01 4.10
N GLU A 28 1.43 -4.43 3.51
CA GLU A 28 0.56 -3.59 2.69
C GLU A 28 -0.01 -2.40 3.49
N GLU A 29 -0.47 -2.65 4.72
CA GLU A 29 -0.91 -1.56 5.62
C GLU A 29 0.22 -0.57 5.93
N GLN A 30 1.43 -1.07 6.21
CA GLN A 30 2.59 -0.23 6.47
C GLN A 30 2.98 0.62 5.25
N VAL A 31 3.01 0.01 4.05
CA VAL A 31 3.29 0.71 2.79
C VAL A 31 2.26 1.80 2.54
N ARG A 32 0.97 1.52 2.75
CA ARG A 32 -0.10 2.51 2.56
C ARG A 32 0.00 3.68 3.56
N ALA A 33 0.27 3.39 4.83
CA ALA A 33 0.47 4.42 5.85
C ALA A 33 1.62 5.37 5.46
N LYS A 34 2.72 4.83 4.95
CA LYS A 34 3.87 5.61 4.44
C LYS A 34 3.51 6.47 3.22
N LEU A 35 2.70 5.95 2.30
CA LEU A 35 2.22 6.70 1.12
C LEU A 35 1.32 7.88 1.53
N ILE A 36 0.43 7.67 2.51
CA ILE A 36 -0.41 8.74 3.08
C ILE A 36 0.45 9.80 3.77
N GLU A 37 1.46 9.39 4.55
CA GLU A 37 2.39 10.32 5.20
C GLU A 37 3.15 11.17 4.16
N LEU A 38 3.64 10.55 3.08
CA LEU A 38 4.28 11.25 1.96
C LEU A 38 3.34 12.27 1.30
N ARG A 39 2.08 11.86 1.05
CA ARG A 39 1.05 12.73 0.49
C ARG A 39 0.73 13.91 1.42
N ALA A 40 0.68 13.66 2.72
CA ALA A 40 0.39 14.67 3.74
C ALA A 40 1.50 15.73 3.86
N GLN A 41 2.75 15.38 3.51
CA GLN A 41 3.86 16.34 3.43
C GLN A 41 3.75 17.30 2.23
N GLY A 42 2.75 17.11 1.35
CA GLY A 42 2.53 17.97 0.18
C GLY A 42 3.57 17.79 -0.92
N LEU A 43 4.36 16.72 -0.86
CA LEU A 43 5.34 16.38 -1.88
C LEU A 43 4.65 15.68 -3.06
N PRO A 44 5.03 15.99 -4.32
CA PRO A 44 4.54 15.25 -5.46
C PRO A 44 5.06 13.81 -5.40
N LEU A 45 4.15 12.85 -5.20
CA LEU A 45 4.47 11.43 -5.30
C LEU A 45 4.81 11.06 -6.75
N PRO A 46 5.89 10.30 -7.01
CA PRO A 46 6.16 9.70 -8.31
C PRO A 46 5.00 8.84 -8.81
N ALA A 47 4.82 8.76 -10.13
CA ALA A 47 3.75 7.98 -10.74
C ALA A 47 3.75 6.51 -10.30
N ASP A 48 4.94 5.92 -10.13
CA ASP A 48 5.09 4.53 -9.67
C ASP A 48 4.52 4.31 -8.26
N LEU A 49 4.64 5.29 -7.36
CA LEU A 49 4.08 5.21 -6.01
C LEU A 49 2.56 5.44 -5.99
N VAL A 50 2.06 6.29 -6.87
CA VAL A 50 0.62 6.50 -7.06
C VAL A 50 -0.04 5.24 -7.61
N GLU A 51 0.63 4.54 -8.53
CA GLU A 51 0.14 3.26 -9.06
C GLU A 51 0.16 2.17 -7.99
N LEU A 52 1.20 2.12 -7.16
CA LEU A 52 1.26 1.21 -6.02
C LEU A 52 0.12 1.43 -5.03
N GLU A 53 -0.15 2.69 -4.65
CA GLU A 53 -1.29 3.06 -3.78
C GLU A 53 -2.61 2.54 -4.35
N ARG A 54 -2.85 2.77 -5.65
CA ARG A 54 -4.07 2.30 -6.33
C ARG A 54 -4.23 0.78 -6.33
N ARG A 55 -3.13 0.05 -6.50
CA ARG A 55 -3.15 -1.42 -6.48
C ARG A 55 -3.48 -1.95 -5.09
N LEU A 56 -2.82 -1.41 -4.06
CA LEU A 56 -3.10 -1.75 -2.65
C LEU A 56 -4.54 -1.41 -2.26
N ASP A 57 -5.08 -0.30 -2.77
CA ASP A 57 -6.48 0.07 -2.56
C ASP A 57 -7.44 -0.95 -3.22
N ALA A 58 -7.15 -1.35 -4.46
CA ALA A 58 -7.97 -2.30 -5.21
C ALA A 58 -7.94 -3.72 -4.64
N ASP A 59 -6.79 -4.18 -4.15
CA ASP A 59 -6.66 -5.51 -3.54
C ASP A 59 -7.52 -5.61 -2.26
N LEU A 60 -7.59 -4.52 -1.48
CA LEU A 60 -8.49 -4.44 -0.33
C LEU A 60 -9.96 -4.46 -0.71
N ASP A 61 -10.37 -3.66 -1.71
CA ASP A 61 -11.76 -3.62 -2.17
C ASP A 61 -12.20 -4.99 -2.72
N ALA A 62 -11.32 -5.69 -3.43
CA ALA A 62 -11.57 -7.04 -3.93
C ALA A 62 -11.77 -8.08 -2.81
N GLU A 63 -11.09 -7.93 -1.67
CA GLU A 63 -11.32 -8.79 -0.50
C GLU A 63 -12.65 -8.49 0.21
N VAL A 64 -13.20 -7.28 0.11
CA VAL A 64 -14.52 -6.96 0.70
C VAL A 64 -15.69 -7.48 -0.16
N GLU A 65 -15.49 -7.64 -1.48
CA GLU A 65 -16.54 -8.13 -2.38
C GLU A 65 -16.83 -9.64 -2.22
N ASP A 66 -15.89 -10.45 -1.71
CA ASP A 66 -16.09 -11.89 -1.46
C ASP A 66 -16.91 -12.17 -0.17
N ASP A 67 -17.12 -11.17 0.69
CA ASP A 67 -17.91 -11.26 1.94
C ASP A 67 -19.20 -10.39 1.91
N ALA A 68 -19.56 -9.84 0.75
CA ALA A 68 -20.86 -9.21 0.59
C ALA A 68 -21.94 -10.30 0.68
N PRO A 69 -22.87 -10.27 1.65
CA PRO A 69 -23.97 -11.21 1.64
C PRO A 69 -24.72 -10.96 0.33
N ALA A 70 -24.86 -12.01 -0.48
CA ALA A 70 -25.75 -12.01 -1.63
C ALA A 70 -27.05 -11.35 -1.17
N ALA A 71 -27.30 -10.13 -1.63
CA ALA A 71 -28.52 -9.42 -1.33
C ALA A 71 -29.64 -10.28 -1.94
N GLU A 72 -30.23 -11.11 -1.08
CA GLU A 72 -31.31 -12.02 -1.40
C GLU A 72 -32.48 -11.12 -1.84
N ILE A 73 -32.81 -11.24 -3.14
CA ILE A 73 -33.93 -10.55 -3.81
C ILE A 73 -35.24 -11.23 -3.40
#